data_AF-A0A661AWK6-F1
#
_entry.id   AF-A0A661AWK6-F1
#
_cell.length_a   1.000
_cell.length_b   1.000
_cell.length_c   1.000
_cell.angle_alpha   90.00
_cell.angle_beta   90.00
_cell.angle_gamma   90.00
#
_symmetry.space_group_name_H-M   'P 1'
#
loop_
_entity.id
_entity.type
_entity.pdbx_description
1 polymer ?
#
loop_
_entity_poly.entity_id
_entity_poly.type
_entity_poly.pdbx_seq_one_letter_code
_entity_poly.pdbx_strand_id
1 'polypeptide(L)'
;MEFREEIRADNMQIDCKELMDKSGGTYILILNLKNDRPAQIGKLGRLTFKAGSYGYVGSAFGPGGLISRLKHHIKLSRKPHWHIDYFRRFANPTYVWFSKKNERLEHEWAAAMYQMQHTFLPIKGFGSTDCSCISHLFYFLKQPCFHLFQGKIKNQNLSCSNIYDYFF
;
A
#
# COMPACT_ATOMS: atom_id res chain seq x y z
N MET A 1 -16.22 4.20 -35.72
CA MET A 1 -15.19 4.81 -34.86
C MET A 1 -15.69 4.72 -33.43
N GLU A 2 -15.57 3.54 -32.85
CA GLU A 2 -15.97 3.25 -31.47
C GLU A 2 -14.77 2.57 -30.81
N PHE A 3 -14.17 3.29 -29.87
CA PHE A 3 -13.13 2.79 -28.98
C PHE A 3 -13.76 1.76 -28.02
N ARG A 4 -13.82 0.51 -28.46
CA ARG A 4 -14.05 -0.67 -27.63
C ARG A 4 -12.92 -1.65 -27.85
N GLU A 5 -11.75 -1.31 -27.33
CA GLU A 5 -10.76 -2.30 -26.97
C GLU A 5 -10.62 -2.24 -25.45
N GLU A 6 -11.45 -3.06 -24.82
CA GLU A 6 -11.23 -3.58 -23.48
C GLU A 6 -9.77 -4.04 -23.41
N ILE A 7 -8.96 -3.31 -22.64
CA ILE A 7 -7.64 -3.76 -22.23
C ILE A 7 -7.87 -5.10 -21.53
N ARG A 8 -7.56 -6.16 -22.25
CA ARG A 8 -7.58 -7.53 -21.78
C ARG A 8 -6.79 -7.57 -20.48
N ALA A 9 -7.44 -8.14 -19.47
CA ALA A 9 -6.85 -8.60 -18.24
C ALA A 9 -5.91 -9.78 -18.53
N ASP A 10 -4.89 -9.55 -19.36
CA ASP A 10 -3.94 -10.58 -19.76
C ASP A 10 -3.03 -10.89 -18.57
N ASN A 11 -3.33 -12.04 -17.95
CA ASN A 11 -2.45 -12.89 -17.16
C ASN A 11 -1.80 -12.28 -15.93
N MET A 12 -2.63 -11.91 -14.95
CA MET A 12 -2.21 -11.72 -13.57
C MET A 12 -2.22 -13.09 -12.84
N GLN A 13 -1.29 -13.97 -13.20
CA GLN A 13 -1.10 -15.24 -12.50
C GLN A 13 -0.24 -14.98 -11.26
N ILE A 14 -0.90 -14.72 -10.14
CA ILE A 14 -0.31 -14.57 -8.82
C ILE A 14 -0.12 -15.98 -8.26
N ASP A 15 1.13 -16.41 -8.07
CA ASP A 15 1.38 -17.62 -7.29
C ASP A 15 1.42 -17.26 -5.80
N CYS A 16 0.34 -17.54 -5.08
CA CYS A 16 0.28 -17.39 -3.61
C CYS A 16 1.42 -18.11 -2.88
N LYS A 17 2.11 -19.07 -3.51
CA LYS A 17 3.30 -19.73 -2.96
C LYS A 17 4.44 -18.77 -2.68
N GLU A 18 4.62 -17.71 -3.48
CA GLU A 18 5.77 -16.80 -3.31
C GLU A 18 5.81 -16.22 -1.90
N LEU A 19 4.66 -16.06 -1.26
CA LEU A 19 4.51 -15.45 0.06
C LEU A 19 4.43 -16.44 1.23
N MET A 20 4.50 -17.76 0.99
CA MET A 20 4.51 -18.73 2.10
C MET A 20 5.81 -18.73 2.91
N ASP A 21 6.89 -18.17 2.36
CA ASP A 21 8.15 -17.96 3.07
C ASP A 21 8.10 -16.71 3.98
N LYS A 22 8.67 -16.84 5.19
CA LYS A 22 8.82 -15.78 6.23
C LYS A 22 9.86 -14.71 5.84
N SER A 23 10.15 -14.56 4.56
CA SER A 23 11.08 -13.56 4.05
C SER A 23 10.63 -12.14 4.41
N GLY A 24 11.61 -11.26 4.64
CA GLY A 24 11.34 -9.84 4.75
C GLY A 24 10.91 -9.22 3.42
N GLY A 25 10.50 -7.95 3.45
CA GLY A 25 10.20 -7.22 2.23
C GLY A 25 9.66 -5.82 2.44
N THR A 26 9.52 -5.11 1.33
CA THR A 26 8.86 -3.80 1.23
C THR A 26 7.54 -3.99 0.49
N TYR A 27 6.50 -3.26 0.91
CA TYR A 27 5.16 -3.36 0.34
C TYR A 27 4.46 -2.01 0.23
N ILE A 28 3.48 -1.96 -0.67
CA ILE A 28 2.45 -0.94 -0.74
C ILE A 28 1.11 -1.60 -0.54
N LEU A 29 0.39 -1.19 0.51
CA LEU A 29 -1.01 -1.54 0.68
C LEU A 29 -1.86 -0.52 -0.09
N ILE A 30 -2.64 -0.99 -1.06
CA ILE A 30 -3.62 -0.16 -1.76
C ILE A 30 -4.94 -0.25 -1.01
N LEU A 31 -5.47 0.90 -0.62
CA LEU A 31 -6.74 1.02 0.10
C LEU A 31 -7.73 1.88 -0.67
N ASN A 32 -9.02 1.65 -0.41
CA ASN A 32 -10.11 2.45 -0.93
C ASN A 32 -10.98 2.97 0.22
N LEU A 33 -11.19 4.28 0.25
CA LEU A 33 -12.11 4.96 1.14
C LEU A 33 -13.34 5.41 0.33
N LYS A 34 -14.53 4.93 0.71
CA LYS A 34 -15.76 5.17 -0.05
C LYS A 34 -16.29 6.59 0.05
N ASN A 35 -16.18 7.20 1.24
CA ASN A 35 -16.74 8.50 1.56
C ASN A 35 -15.70 9.34 2.30
N ASP A 36 -15.73 10.65 2.06
CA ASP A 36 -14.97 11.62 2.87
C ASP A 36 -15.24 11.38 4.35
N ARG A 37 -14.19 11.40 5.18
CA ARG A 37 -14.35 11.13 6.60
C ARG A 37 -13.27 11.77 7.47
N PRO A 38 -13.65 12.42 8.58
CA PRO A 38 -12.70 12.73 9.65
C PRO A 38 -12.34 11.47 10.44
N ALA A 39 -11.06 11.29 10.73
CA ALA A 39 -10.56 10.18 11.53
C ALA A 39 -9.50 10.63 12.53
N GLN A 40 -9.53 10.03 13.73
CA GLN A 40 -8.47 10.17 14.73
C GLN A 40 -7.38 9.14 14.45
N ILE A 41 -6.15 9.60 14.19
CA ILE A 41 -5.01 8.77 13.82
C ILE A 41 -3.94 8.85 14.91
N GLY A 42 -4.07 8.03 15.95
CA GLY A 42 -3.10 7.94 17.05
C GLY A 42 -2.62 9.31 17.55
N LYS A 43 -1.29 9.49 17.61
CA LYS A 43 -0.62 10.75 17.98
C LYS A 43 -0.63 11.82 16.88
N LEU A 44 -0.96 11.44 15.64
CA LEU A 44 -1.06 12.34 14.49
C LEU A 44 -2.30 13.25 14.57
N GLY A 45 -3.23 12.97 15.48
CA GLY A 45 -4.39 13.80 15.73
C GLY A 45 -5.56 13.51 14.80
N ARG A 46 -6.46 14.48 14.68
CA ARG A 46 -7.65 14.41 13.83
C ARG A 46 -7.30 14.90 12.43
N LEU A 47 -7.57 14.06 11.43
CA LEU A 47 -7.33 14.34 10.01
C LEU A 47 -8.62 14.11 9.21
N THR A 48 -8.78 14.83 8.11
CA THR A 48 -9.90 14.63 7.17
C THR A 48 -9.39 13.93 5.92
N PHE A 49 -9.97 12.76 5.63
CA PHE A 49 -9.65 11.96 4.45
C PHE A 49 -10.73 12.14 3.39
N LYS A 50 -10.31 12.16 2.13
CA LYS A 50 -11.19 12.28 0.96
C LYS A 50 -11.50 10.90 0.40
N ALA A 51 -12.69 10.72 -0.15
CA ALA A 51 -13.03 9.51 -0.90
C ALA A 51 -12.03 9.31 -2.05
N GLY A 52 -11.64 8.05 -2.26
CA GLY A 52 -10.68 7.66 -3.28
C GLY A 52 -9.71 6.59 -2.80
N SER A 53 -8.59 6.49 -3.52
CA SER A 53 -7.59 5.46 -3.29
C SER A 53 -6.40 5.99 -2.50
N TYR A 54 -5.79 5.11 -1.72
CA TYR A 54 -4.64 5.41 -0.88
C TYR A 54 -3.57 4.35 -1.07
N GLY A 55 -2.32 4.77 -1.23
CA GLY A 55 -1.17 3.88 -1.19
C GLY A 55 -0.40 4.08 0.11
N TYR A 56 -0.28 3.03 0.92
CA TYR A 56 0.52 3.03 2.14
C TYR A 56 1.79 2.21 1.94
N VAL A 57 2.95 2.84 2.03
CA VAL A 57 4.26 2.20 1.92
C VAL A 57 4.72 1.72 3.29
N GLY A 58 5.27 0.51 3.35
CA GLY A 58 5.87 -0.01 4.57
C GLY A 58 6.83 -1.15 4.31
N SER A 59 7.52 -1.56 5.36
CA SER A 59 8.47 -2.68 5.33
C SER A 59 8.24 -3.66 6.48
N ALA A 60 8.70 -4.89 6.30
CA ALA A 60 8.45 -6.01 7.20
C ALA A 60 9.66 -6.95 7.28
N PHE A 61 10.70 -6.54 8.01
CA PHE A 61 11.93 -7.32 8.22
C PHE A 61 12.00 -8.01 9.59
N GLY A 62 10.92 -7.98 10.37
CA GLY A 62 10.85 -8.62 11.67
C GLY A 62 10.41 -10.10 11.61
N PRO A 63 10.27 -10.76 12.77
CA PRO A 63 9.78 -12.14 12.85
C PRO A 63 8.46 -12.34 12.10
N GLY A 64 8.38 -13.40 11.30
CA GLY A 64 7.21 -13.71 10.46
C GLY A 64 7.15 -12.97 9.13
N GLY A 65 8.09 -12.04 8.89
CA GLY A 65 8.32 -11.42 7.59
C GLY A 65 7.13 -10.64 7.03
N LEU A 66 7.14 -10.49 5.71
CA LEU A 66 6.16 -9.72 4.96
C LEU A 66 4.73 -10.22 5.19
N ILE A 67 4.50 -11.53 5.20
CA ILE A 67 3.16 -12.09 5.32
C ILE A 67 2.54 -11.94 6.68
N SER A 68 3.32 -12.04 7.75
CA SER A 68 2.81 -11.72 9.09
C SER A 68 2.34 -10.26 9.15
N ARG A 69 3.11 -9.33 8.58
CA ARG A 69 2.76 -7.91 8.56
C ARG A 69 1.51 -7.63 7.72
N LEU A 70 1.40 -8.22 6.54
CA LEU A 70 0.22 -8.06 5.68
C LEU A 70 -1.04 -8.61 6.38
N LYS A 71 -0.97 -9.81 6.95
CA LYS A 71 -2.08 -10.38 7.74
C LYS A 71 -2.52 -9.47 8.89
N HIS A 72 -1.57 -8.84 9.59
CA HIS A 72 -1.87 -7.86 10.63
C HIS A 72 -2.66 -6.67 10.08
N HIS A 73 -2.20 -6.03 9.00
CA HIS A 73 -2.87 -4.83 8.49
C HIS A 73 -4.25 -5.11 7.90
N ILE A 74 -4.44 -6.28 7.31
CA ILE A 74 -5.71 -6.61 6.70
C ILE A 74 -6.76 -6.89 7.79
N LYS A 75 -6.36 -7.59 8.86
CA LYS A 75 -7.20 -7.77 10.04
C LYS A 75 -7.40 -6.43 10.75
N LEU A 76 -8.65 -6.10 11.07
CA LEU A 76 -8.92 -4.92 11.86
C LEU A 76 -8.34 -5.08 13.27
N SER A 77 -7.39 -4.20 13.63
CA SER A 77 -6.79 -4.19 14.95
C SER A 77 -7.73 -3.57 16.00
N ARG A 78 -8.01 -4.35 17.05
CA ARG A 78 -8.73 -3.85 18.24
C ARG A 78 -7.89 -2.81 19.00
N LYS A 79 -6.56 -2.98 18.99
CA LYS A 79 -5.58 -2.10 19.62
C LYS A 79 -4.61 -1.58 18.56
N PRO A 80 -4.98 -0.53 17.81
CA PRO A 80 -4.18 -0.01 16.72
C PRO A 80 -2.84 0.51 17.25
N HIS A 81 -1.76 0.19 16.55
CA HIS A 81 -0.40 0.57 16.95
C HIS A 81 0.21 1.52 15.92
N TRP A 82 0.16 1.15 14.64
CA TRP A 82 0.64 2.00 13.54
C TRP A 82 -0.47 2.93 13.04
N HIS A 83 -0.09 4.08 12.46
CA HIS A 83 -1.06 5.03 11.89
C HIS A 83 -2.01 4.35 10.88
N ILE A 84 -1.49 3.42 10.07
CA ILE A 84 -2.31 2.66 9.14
C ILE A 84 -3.40 1.87 9.87
N ASP A 85 -3.14 1.26 11.03
CA ASP A 85 -4.13 0.47 11.80
C ASP A 85 -5.36 1.30 12.20
N TYR A 86 -5.18 2.60 12.45
CA TYR A 86 -6.28 3.53 12.72
C TYR A 86 -7.08 3.79 11.44
N PHE A 87 -6.40 4.06 10.33
CA PHE A 87 -7.02 4.36 9.04
C PHE A 87 -7.77 3.16 8.44
N ARG A 88 -7.26 1.95 8.66
CA ARG A 88 -7.85 0.67 8.25
C ARG A 88 -9.29 0.44 8.69
N ARG A 89 -9.75 1.12 9.75
CA ARG A 89 -11.14 1.08 10.21
C ARG A 89 -12.12 1.74 9.25
N PHE A 90 -11.61 2.55 8.33
CA PHE A 90 -12.40 3.35 7.41
C PHE A 90 -12.12 3.02 5.93
N ALA A 91 -10.90 2.54 5.63
CA ALA A 91 -10.48 2.22 4.28
C ALA A 91 -10.22 0.71 4.12
N ASN A 92 -10.82 0.12 3.08
CA ASN A 92 -10.68 -1.31 2.78
C ASN A 92 -9.47 -1.56 1.88
N PRO A 93 -8.73 -2.66 2.05
CA PRO A 93 -7.61 -2.98 1.19
C PRO A 93 -8.17 -3.54 -0.11
N THR A 94 -7.45 -3.35 -1.20
CA THR A 94 -7.82 -3.94 -2.50
C THR A 94 -6.66 -4.76 -3.06
N TYR A 95 -5.46 -4.17 -3.08
CA TYR A 95 -4.26 -4.81 -3.60
C TYR A 95 -3.08 -4.63 -2.65
N VAL A 96 -2.08 -5.50 -2.84
CA VAL A 96 -0.75 -5.31 -2.29
C VAL A 96 0.26 -5.37 -3.42
N TRP A 97 1.19 -4.41 -3.44
CA TRP A 97 2.40 -4.48 -4.25
C TRP A 97 3.55 -4.78 -3.32
N PHE A 98 4.46 -5.68 -3.68
CA PHE A 98 5.53 -6.05 -2.78
C PHE A 98 6.80 -6.50 -3.51
N SER A 99 7.91 -6.42 -2.78
CA SER A 99 9.17 -7.03 -3.16
C SER A 99 9.79 -7.72 -1.95
N LYS A 100 10.28 -8.94 -2.16
CA LYS A 100 10.93 -9.77 -1.14
C LYS A 100 12.45 -9.58 -1.07
N LYS A 101 12.98 -8.55 -1.75
CA LYS A 101 14.39 -8.20 -1.61
C LYS A 101 14.72 -7.95 -0.13
N ASN A 102 15.86 -8.47 0.31
CA ASN A 102 16.35 -8.27 1.66
C ASN A 102 16.99 -6.88 1.84
N GLU A 103 16.30 -5.84 1.36
CA GLU A 103 16.76 -4.45 1.33
C GLU A 103 15.60 -3.55 1.75
N ARG A 104 15.89 -2.54 2.58
CA ARG A 104 14.88 -1.58 3.03
C ARG A 104 14.63 -0.53 1.94
N LEU A 105 13.63 -0.79 1.10
CA LEU A 105 13.29 0.05 -0.06
C LEU A 105 12.16 1.05 0.24
N GLU A 106 11.73 1.14 1.50
CA GLU A 106 10.58 1.95 1.93
C GLU A 106 10.70 3.43 1.52
N HIS A 107 11.88 4.03 1.66
CA HIS A 107 12.10 5.44 1.30
C HIS A 107 12.09 5.67 -0.21
N GLU A 108 12.68 4.75 -0.98
CA GLU A 108 12.65 4.80 -2.44
C GLU A 108 11.22 4.66 -2.95
N TRP A 109 10.43 3.76 -2.35
CA TRP A 109 9.03 3.54 -2.72
C TRP A 109 8.16 4.73 -2.34
N ALA A 110 8.39 5.33 -1.17
CA ALA A 110 7.71 6.57 -0.78
C ALA A 110 8.01 7.71 -1.76
N ALA A 111 9.27 7.85 -2.21
CA ALA A 111 9.64 8.84 -3.22
C ALA A 111 8.98 8.54 -4.59
N ALA A 112 8.99 7.28 -5.03
CA ALA A 112 8.35 6.87 -6.28
C ALA A 112 6.83 7.08 -6.27
N MET A 113 6.18 6.78 -5.15
CA MET A 113 4.76 7.04 -4.94
C MET A 113 4.43 8.53 -4.99
N TYR A 114 5.24 9.37 -4.35
CA TYR A 114 5.08 10.82 -4.40
C TYR A 114 5.15 11.36 -5.84
N GLN A 115 5.98 10.74 -6.69
CA GLN A 115 6.15 11.13 -8.10
C GLN A 115 5.11 10.50 -9.04
N MET A 116 4.16 9.69 -8.57
CA MET A 116 3.12 9.14 -9.41
C MET A 116 2.14 10.21 -9.88
N GLN A 117 1.70 10.10 -11.13
CA GLN A 117 0.65 10.97 -11.67
C GLN A 117 -0.63 10.83 -10.83
N HIS A 118 -1.35 11.94 -10.65
CA HIS A 118 -2.56 12.01 -9.83
C HIS A 118 -2.34 11.70 -8.34
N THR A 119 -1.12 11.82 -7.83
CA THR A 119 -0.89 11.95 -6.39
C THR A 119 -1.29 13.36 -6.00
N PHE A 120 -2.33 13.50 -5.18
CA PHE A 120 -2.86 14.82 -4.88
C PHE A 120 -2.10 15.45 -3.71
N LEU A 121 -1.91 14.75 -2.58
CA LEU A 121 -1.08 15.24 -1.47
C LEU A 121 -0.61 14.09 -0.55
N PRO A 122 0.65 14.09 -0.08
CA PRO A 122 1.08 13.25 1.04
C PRO A 122 0.45 13.74 2.35
N ILE A 123 0.08 12.81 3.24
CA ILE A 123 -0.41 13.16 4.57
C ILE A 123 0.79 13.28 5.52
N LYS A 124 1.28 14.50 5.72
CA LYS A 124 2.53 14.77 6.46
C LYS A 124 2.62 14.01 7.80
N GLY A 125 3.73 13.31 8.01
CA GLY A 125 4.03 12.52 9.21
C GLY A 125 3.33 11.16 9.28
N PHE A 126 2.48 10.81 8.31
CA PHE A 126 1.73 9.56 8.34
C PHE A 126 2.66 8.38 8.08
N GLY A 127 2.97 7.65 9.14
CA GLY A 127 3.74 6.41 9.07
C GLY A 127 5.23 6.63 8.85
N SER A 128 5.71 7.87 8.97
CA SER A 128 7.10 8.28 8.75
C SER A 128 7.72 8.89 10.01
N THR A 129 7.30 8.45 11.20
CA THR A 129 7.74 9.03 12.48
C THR A 129 9.21 8.74 12.80
N ASP A 130 9.74 7.66 12.24
CA ASP A 130 11.10 7.16 12.44
C ASP A 130 12.03 7.41 11.24
N CYS A 131 11.60 8.22 10.25
CA CYS A 131 12.39 8.54 9.08
C CYS A 131 12.18 9.99 8.58
N SER A 132 12.96 10.40 7.58
CA SER A 132 12.88 11.74 6.98
C SER A 132 11.81 11.88 5.89
N CYS A 133 11.07 10.81 5.58
CA CYS A 133 10.01 10.86 4.57
C CYS A 133 8.89 11.81 5.01
N ILE A 134 8.36 12.59 4.07
CA ILE A 134 7.23 13.49 4.32
C ILE A 134 6.01 12.69 4.80
N SER A 135 5.76 11.54 4.18
CA SER A 135 4.65 10.63 4.48
C SER A 135 4.95 9.27 3.87
N HIS A 136 4.36 8.21 4.42
CA HIS A 136 4.24 6.91 3.76
C HIS A 136 2.80 6.63 3.28
N LEU A 137 1.86 7.54 3.49
CA LEU A 137 0.49 7.48 2.96
C LEU A 137 0.25 8.56 1.90
N PHE A 138 -0.20 8.13 0.74
CA PHE A 138 -0.41 8.96 -0.44
C PHE A 138 -1.86 8.84 -0.94
N TYR A 139 -2.51 9.96 -1.22
CA TYR A 139 -3.88 10.01 -1.74
C TYR A 139 -3.91 10.12 -3.26
N PHE A 140 -4.82 9.35 -3.87
CA PHE A 140 -5.11 9.33 -5.30
C PHE A 140 -6.63 9.40 -5.52
N LEU A 141 -7.05 10.20 -6.51
CA LEU A 141 -8.46 10.26 -6.91
C LEU A 141 -8.95 8.91 -7.49
N LYS A 142 -8.05 8.18 -8.15
CA LYS A 142 -8.30 6.86 -8.73
C LYS A 142 -7.24 5.88 -8.24
N GLN A 143 -7.51 4.58 -8.35
CA GLN A 143 -6.53 3.57 -8.00
C GLN A 143 -5.21 3.77 -8.78
N PRO A 144 -4.05 3.82 -8.11
CA PRO A 144 -2.78 3.97 -8.81
C PRO A 144 -2.49 2.70 -9.64
N CYS A 145 -1.85 2.89 -10.80
CA CYS A 145 -1.53 1.79 -11.72
C CYS A 145 -0.20 1.13 -11.35
N PHE A 146 -0.22 -0.19 -11.15
CA PHE A 146 0.97 -0.97 -10.82
C PHE A 146 2.07 -0.86 -11.87
N HIS A 147 1.75 -0.96 -13.16
CA HIS A 147 2.73 -0.86 -14.24
C HIS A 147 3.44 0.51 -14.29
N LEU A 148 2.71 1.59 -13.99
CA LEU A 148 3.31 2.93 -13.91
C LEU A 148 4.26 3.05 -12.71
N PHE A 149 3.90 2.43 -11.58
CA PHE A 149 4.76 2.37 -10.41
C PHE A 149 6.02 1.54 -10.69
N GLN A 150 5.86 0.32 -11.24
CA GLN A 150 6.96 -0.58 -11.60
C GLN A 150 7.96 0.09 -12.56
N GLY A 151 7.47 0.87 -13.53
CA GLY A 151 8.32 1.64 -14.44
C GLY A 151 9.20 2.69 -13.75
N LYS A 152 8.84 3.17 -12.55
CA LYS A 152 9.61 4.13 -11.75
C LYS A 152 10.69 3.48 -10.87
N ILE A 153 10.48 2.24 -10.43
CA ILE A 153 11.38 1.52 -9.52
C ILE A 153 12.01 0.29 -10.20
N LYS A 154 12.58 0.51 -11.39
CA LYS A 154 13.19 -0.55 -12.24
C LYS A 154 14.17 -1.42 -11.45
N ASN A 155 14.29 -2.69 -11.85
CA ASN A 155 15.21 -3.68 -11.27
C ASN A 155 14.88 -4.14 -9.84
N GLN A 156 13.63 -3.98 -9.43
CA GLN A 156 13.10 -4.57 -8.22
C GLN A 156 12.11 -5.64 -8.64
N ASN A 157 12.35 -6.89 -8.22
CA ASN A 157 11.44 -7.99 -8.52
C ASN A 157 10.13 -7.73 -7.76
N LEU A 158 9.18 -7.13 -8.46
CA LEU A 158 7.94 -6.56 -7.94
C LEU A 158 6.78 -7.45 -8.32
N SER A 159 5.98 -7.77 -7.32
CA SER A 159 4.76 -8.55 -7.48
C SER A 159 3.56 -7.70 -7.07
N CYS A 160 2.43 -7.89 -7.75
CA CYS A 160 1.15 -7.28 -7.43
C CYS A 160 0.13 -8.38 -7.23
N SER A 161 -0.63 -8.32 -6.13
CA SER A 161 -1.62 -9.34 -5.80
C SER A 161 -2.92 -8.75 -5.27
N ASN A 162 -4.03 -9.44 -5.51
CA ASN A 162 -5.28 -9.11 -4.84
C ASN A 162 -5.15 -9.46 -3.36
N ILE A 163 -5.66 -8.59 -2.49
CA ILE A 163 -5.56 -8.82 -1.06
C ILE A 163 -6.38 -10.05 -0.59
N TYR A 164 -7.43 -10.43 -1.32
CA TYR A 164 -8.28 -11.58 -0.97
C TYR A 164 -7.57 -12.92 -1.15
N ASP A 165 -6.52 -12.97 -1.97
CA ASP A 165 -5.71 -14.17 -2.21
C ASP A 165 -4.95 -14.64 -0.95
N TYR A 166 -4.95 -13.82 0.11
CA TYR A 166 -4.34 -14.13 1.41
C TYR A 166 -5.34 -14.56 2.49
N PHE A 167 -6.64 -14.60 2.18
CA PHE A 167 -7.73 -14.91 3.12
C PHE A 167 -8.38 -16.29 2.90
N PHE A 168 -8.03 -16.98 1.80
CA PHE A 168 -8.56 -18.29 1.42
C PHE A 168 -7.44 -19.27 1.12
#